data_AF-A0A948SSG7-F1
#
_entry.id   AF-A0A948SSG7-F1
#
_cell.length_a   1.000
_cell.length_b   1.000
_cell.length_c   1.000
_cell.angle_alpha   90.00
_cell.angle_beta   90.00
_cell.angle_gamma   90.00
#
_symmetry.space_group_name_H-M   'P 1'
#
loop_
_entity.id
_entity.type
_entity.pdbx_description
1 polymer ?
#
loop_
_entity_poly.entity_id
_entity_poly.type
_entity_poly.pdbx_seq_one_letter_code
_entity_poly.pdbx_strand_id
1 'polypeptide(L)'
;MTPVEVDKTVLVSGTGSVCLPAGPFLVFIRPGTCKAYVVSRQTKGNLRALTTRVLKSTANRGETGLPIEILDPLYFEGGTAKLKTASEKLLAEHAKAAKTARAVVIVGYTGNLTFNKEAQTELARRRAAVTMVELQAAGVKGPFSLHMGGADNAVSDGTSVAEQDKNRRTIIILVP
;
A
#
# COMPACT_ATOMS: atom_id res chain seq x y z
N MET A 1 29.85 23.06 -6.81
CA MET A 1 28.67 22.18 -6.65
C MET A 1 29.10 20.97 -5.85
N THR A 2 28.75 20.94 -4.57
CA THR A 2 29.04 19.80 -3.68
C THR A 2 28.00 18.69 -3.89
N PRO A 3 28.42 17.42 -3.84
CA PRO A 3 27.55 16.28 -4.13
C PRO A 3 26.78 15.84 -2.87
N VAL A 4 25.61 15.23 -3.09
CA VAL A 4 24.83 14.42 -2.11
C VAL A 4 23.99 15.21 -1.09
N GLU A 5 22.93 15.88 -1.54
CA GLU A 5 21.78 16.16 -0.67
C GLU A 5 20.82 14.95 -0.70
N VAL A 6 21.23 13.85 -0.07
CA VAL A 6 20.39 12.66 0.07
C VAL A 6 19.29 12.94 1.10
N ASP A 7 18.09 13.17 0.59
CA ASP A 7 16.75 12.93 1.16
C ASP A 7 16.66 12.91 2.71
N LYS A 8 16.83 14.07 3.34
CA LYS A 8 16.75 14.24 4.81
C LYS A 8 15.33 14.16 5.37
N THR A 9 14.33 14.00 4.52
CA THR A 9 12.92 14.04 4.89
C THR A 9 12.16 12.79 4.46
N VAL A 10 11.00 12.55 5.07
CA VAL A 10 10.08 11.46 4.71
C VAL A 10 8.64 11.94 4.85
N LEU A 11 7.76 11.45 3.98
CA LEU A 11 6.33 11.64 4.12
C LEU A 11 5.74 10.58 5.05
N VAL A 12 4.96 11.02 6.03
CA VAL A 12 4.18 10.15 6.92
C VAL A 12 2.72 10.52 6.78
N SER A 13 1.84 9.54 6.56
CA SER A 13 0.40 9.80 6.54
C SER A 13 -0.15 9.86 7.97
N GLY A 14 -0.92 10.91 8.26
CA GLY A 14 -1.78 10.99 9.44
C GLY A 14 -3.17 10.38 9.23
N THR A 15 -3.50 10.00 7.99
CA THR A 15 -4.80 9.44 7.60
C THR A 15 -4.59 8.29 6.60
N GLY A 16 -4.01 7.19 7.08
CA GLY A 16 -3.66 6.02 6.24
C GLY A 16 -4.84 5.35 5.54
N SER A 17 -6.07 5.60 5.99
CA SER A 17 -7.29 5.16 5.29
C SER A 17 -7.60 6.00 4.04
N VAL A 18 -7.09 7.22 3.93
CA VAL A 18 -7.38 8.15 2.82
C VAL A 18 -6.19 8.26 1.87
N CYS A 19 -4.97 8.33 2.43
CA CYS A 19 -3.77 8.52 1.64
C CYS A 19 -2.53 7.84 2.24
N LEU A 20 -1.64 7.39 1.38
CA LEU A 20 -0.46 6.60 1.74
C LEU A 20 0.81 7.23 1.15
N PRO A 21 1.91 7.38 1.91
CA PRO A 21 3.19 7.80 1.36
C PRO A 21 3.81 6.69 0.51
N ALA A 22 4.49 7.09 -0.56
CA ALA A 22 5.26 6.26 -1.45
C ALA A 22 6.57 6.97 -1.81
N GLY A 23 7.58 6.88 -0.94
CA GLY A 23 8.79 7.72 -1.06
C GLY A 23 8.43 9.22 -1.04
N PRO A 24 8.72 9.99 -2.11
CA PRO A 24 8.35 11.40 -2.21
C PRO A 24 6.89 11.63 -2.64
N PHE A 25 6.14 10.58 -3.00
CA PHE A 25 4.76 10.70 -3.48
C PHE A 25 3.76 10.49 -2.35
N LEU A 26 2.57 11.10 -2.51
CA LEU A 26 1.40 10.85 -1.68
C LEU A 26 0.30 10.27 -2.55
N VAL A 27 -0.08 9.03 -2.26
CA VAL A 27 -1.06 8.26 -3.03
C VAL A 27 -2.42 8.40 -2.38
N PHE A 28 -3.40 8.93 -3.11
CA PHE A 28 -4.78 9.07 -2.64
C PHE A 28 -5.57 7.81 -2.98
N ILE A 29 -6.01 7.08 -1.97
CA ILE A 29 -6.66 5.77 -2.14
C ILE A 29 -8.16 5.80 -1.92
N ARG A 30 -8.67 6.81 -1.20
CA ARG A 30 -10.10 6.97 -0.90
C ARG A 30 -10.50 8.44 -0.76
N PRO A 31 -11.78 8.79 -1.02
CA PRO A 31 -12.30 10.11 -0.70
C PRO A 31 -12.23 10.39 0.81
N GLY A 32 -12.00 11.63 1.18
CA GLY A 32 -11.87 12.04 2.58
C GLY A 32 -10.88 13.20 2.75
N THR A 33 -10.48 13.46 3.99
CA THR A 33 -9.42 14.44 4.26
C THR A 33 -8.11 13.69 4.40
N CYS A 34 -7.18 13.96 3.49
CA CYS A 34 -5.82 13.46 3.58
C CYS A 34 -4.98 14.44 4.42
N LYS A 35 -4.37 13.93 5.48
CA LYS A 35 -3.35 14.63 6.26
C LYS A 35 -2.05 13.85 6.15
N ALA A 36 -0.97 14.55 5.82
CA ALA A 36 0.38 13.98 5.79
C ALA A 36 1.38 14.97 6.39
N TYR A 37 2.52 14.47 6.82
CA TYR A 37 3.57 15.24 7.47
C TYR A 37 4.88 15.02 6.73
N VAL A 38 5.57 16.11 6.42
CA VAL A 38 6.98 16.08 6.04
C VAL A 38 7.77 16.05 7.34
N VAL A 39 8.47 14.94 7.57
CA VAL A 39 9.19 14.67 8.81
C VAL A 39 10.68 14.62 8.54
N SER A 40 11.49 15.22 9.40
CA SER A 40 12.95 15.05 9.37
C SER A 40 13.31 13.61 9.73
N ARG A 41 14.08 12.93 8.88
CA ARG A 41 14.57 11.58 9.19
C ARG A 41 15.50 11.58 10.40
N GLN A 42 16.24 12.67 10.61
CA GLN A 42 17.24 12.83 11.67
C GLN A 42 16.60 13.15 13.03
N THR A 43 15.77 14.19 13.08
CA THR A 43 15.21 14.68 14.35
C THR A 43 13.85 14.10 14.69
N LYS A 44 13.23 13.38 13.74
CA LYS A 44 11.82 12.91 13.82
C LYS A 44 10.80 14.03 14.02
N GLY A 45 11.23 15.29 13.95
CA GLY A 45 10.36 16.45 14.08
C GLY A 45 9.51 16.63 12.82
N ASN A 46 8.24 16.97 13.03
CA ASN A 46 7.37 17.44 11.96
C ASN A 46 7.87 18.79 11.45
N LEU A 47 8.25 18.85 10.18
CA LEU A 47 8.71 20.08 9.53
C LEU A 47 7.55 20.83 8.88
N ARG A 48 6.59 20.08 8.32
CA ARG A 48 5.43 20.66 7.64
C ARG A 48 4.25 19.70 7.65
N ALA A 49 3.05 20.23 7.88
CA ALA A 49 1.80 19.50 7.64
C ALA A 49 1.26 19.79 6.24
N LEU A 50 0.82 18.75 5.55
CA LEU A 50 0.13 18.78 4.27
C LEU A 50 -1.30 18.32 4.52
N THR A 51 -2.29 19.09 4.08
CA THR A 51 -3.70 18.70 4.19
C THR A 51 -4.42 18.98 2.89
N THR A 52 -5.17 18.01 2.40
CA THR A 52 -6.00 18.16 1.21
C THR A 52 -7.29 17.36 1.33
N ARG A 53 -8.31 17.77 0.59
CA ARG A 53 -9.59 17.07 0.45
C ARG A 53 -9.51 16.18 -0.78
N VAL A 54 -9.53 14.86 -0.58
CA VAL A 54 -9.65 13.89 -1.66
C VAL A 54 -11.12 13.73 -1.99
N LEU A 55 -11.49 14.08 -3.22
CA LEU A 55 -12.85 13.92 -3.73
C LEU A 55 -13.00 12.58 -4.41
N LYS A 56 -14.23 12.08 -4.48
CA LYS A 56 -14.54 10.95 -5.36
C LYS A 56 -14.41 11.45 -6.78
N SER A 57 -13.58 10.80 -7.59
CA SER A 57 -13.44 11.17 -9.00
C SER A 57 -14.81 11.10 -9.68
N THR A 58 -15.30 12.25 -10.12
CA THR A 58 -16.27 12.34 -11.21
C THR A 58 -15.42 12.45 -12.48
N ALA A 59 -15.84 11.82 -13.57
CA ALA A 59 -15.00 11.53 -14.75
C ALA A 59 -14.40 12.74 -15.51
N ASN A 60 -14.44 13.96 -14.96
CA ASN A 60 -13.79 15.14 -15.50
C ASN A 60 -12.34 15.19 -15.02
N ARG A 61 -11.45 14.58 -15.81
CA ARG A 61 -9.99 14.70 -15.69
C ARG A 61 -9.58 16.17 -15.71
N GLY A 62 -9.40 16.75 -14.53
CA GLY A 62 -8.89 18.12 -14.37
C GLY A 62 -8.18 18.40 -13.04
N GLU A 63 -8.12 17.45 -12.10
CA GLU A 63 -7.64 17.73 -10.75
C GLU A 63 -6.28 17.08 -10.48
N THR A 64 -5.21 17.82 -10.81
CA THR A 64 -3.83 17.89 -10.24
C THR A 64 -3.03 16.63 -9.88
N GLY A 65 -3.54 15.42 -10.05
CA GLY A 65 -2.85 14.16 -9.77
C GLY A 65 -2.59 13.31 -11.01
N LEU A 66 -1.49 12.56 -11.02
CA LEU A 66 -1.27 11.50 -12.01
C LEU A 66 -2.16 10.29 -11.67
N PRO A 67 -2.82 9.65 -12.65
CA PRO A 67 -3.58 8.45 -12.40
C PRO A 67 -2.66 7.34 -11.89
N ILE A 68 -3.03 6.73 -10.76
CA ILE A 68 -2.37 5.55 -10.24
C ILE A 68 -2.95 4.30 -10.89
N GLU A 69 -2.14 3.24 -10.95
CA GLU A 69 -2.61 1.92 -11.36
C GLU A 69 -2.75 1.04 -10.12
N ILE A 70 -3.92 0.42 -9.93
CA ILE A 70 -4.17 -0.55 -8.87
C ILE A 70 -4.26 -1.91 -9.53
N LEU A 71 -3.35 -2.81 -9.17
CA LEU A 71 -3.30 -4.15 -9.72
C LEU A 71 -4.31 -5.08 -9.04
N ASP A 72 -4.65 -6.18 -9.72
CA ASP A 72 -5.52 -7.21 -9.16
C ASP A 72 -4.98 -7.76 -7.82
N PRO A 73 -5.82 -8.04 -6.83
CA PRO A 73 -5.34 -8.46 -5.51
C PRO A 73 -4.62 -9.80 -5.53
N LEU A 74 -3.58 -9.91 -4.72
CA LEU A 74 -2.92 -11.18 -4.39
C LEU A 74 -3.52 -11.76 -3.13
N TYR A 75 -3.82 -13.06 -3.11
CA TYR A 75 -4.51 -13.73 -2.02
C TYR A 75 -3.59 -14.72 -1.29
N PHE A 76 -3.90 -14.93 -0.01
CA PHE A 76 -3.09 -15.72 0.90
C PHE A 76 -3.87 -16.90 1.47
N GLU A 77 -3.13 -17.94 1.86
CA GLU A 77 -3.68 -19.02 2.67
C GLU A 77 -4.17 -18.49 4.04
N GLY A 78 -5.15 -19.20 4.62
CA GLY A 78 -5.82 -18.78 5.84
C GLY A 78 -4.87 -18.68 7.04
N GLY A 79 -4.84 -17.52 7.69
CA GLY A 79 -4.01 -17.29 8.87
C GLY A 79 -2.50 -17.18 8.60
N THR A 80 -2.05 -17.23 7.35
CA THR A 80 -0.63 -17.20 6.99
C THR A 80 -0.28 -16.03 6.06
N ALA A 81 1.02 -15.84 5.83
CA ALA A 81 1.56 -14.95 4.81
C ALA A 81 1.99 -15.70 3.53
N LYS A 82 1.56 -16.96 3.37
CA LYS A 82 1.84 -17.77 2.17
C LYS A 82 0.85 -17.43 1.07
N LEU A 83 1.36 -17.09 -0.12
CA LEU A 83 0.55 -16.81 -1.29
C LEU A 83 -0.20 -18.09 -1.74
N LYS A 84 -1.40 -17.91 -2.29
CA LYS A 84 -2.06 -18.98 -3.03
C LYS A 84 -1.38 -19.17 -4.38
N THR A 85 -1.38 -20.39 -4.90
CA THR A 85 -0.76 -20.71 -6.20
C THR A 85 -1.24 -19.84 -7.36
N ALA A 86 -2.53 -19.47 -7.38
CA ALA A 86 -3.05 -18.54 -8.39
C ALA A 86 -2.42 -17.13 -8.27
N SER A 87 -2.16 -16.68 -7.05
CA SER A 87 -1.53 -15.39 -6.78
C SER A 87 -0.02 -15.40 -7.03
N GLU A 88 0.67 -16.53 -6.84
CA GLU A 88 2.06 -16.68 -7.28
C GLU A 88 2.19 -16.48 -8.79
N LYS A 89 1.27 -17.06 -9.59
CA LYS A 89 1.23 -16.86 -11.04
C LYS A 89 0.94 -15.40 -11.41
N LEU A 90 -0.06 -14.80 -10.76
CA LEU A 90 -0.44 -13.41 -11.00
C LEU A 90 0.68 -12.42 -10.64
N LEU A 91 1.46 -12.71 -9.59
CA LEU A 91 2.59 -11.88 -9.17
C LEU A 91 3.63 -11.70 -10.27
N ALA A 92 3.86 -12.72 -11.11
CA ALA A 92 4.79 -12.62 -12.23
C ALA A 92 4.34 -11.59 -13.28
N GLU A 93 3.03 -11.45 -13.52
CA GLU A 93 2.48 -10.42 -14.40
C GLU A 93 2.56 -9.03 -13.74
N HIS A 94 2.23 -8.95 -12.45
CA HIS A 94 2.35 -7.71 -11.67
C HIS A 94 3.79 -7.19 -11.64
N ALA A 95 4.77 -8.09 -11.58
CA ALA A 95 6.18 -7.72 -11.62
C ALA A 95 6.59 -7.06 -12.94
N LYS A 96 5.95 -7.37 -14.08
CA LYS A 96 6.22 -6.71 -15.36
C LYS A 96 5.76 -5.26 -15.31
N ALA A 97 4.53 -5.00 -14.85
CA ALA A 97 3.99 -3.64 -14.70
C ALA A 97 4.78 -2.84 -13.66
N ALA A 98 5.15 -3.45 -12.53
CA ALA A 98 5.86 -2.77 -11.45
C ALA A 98 7.29 -2.35 -11.81
N LYS A 99 7.93 -2.94 -12.84
CA LYS A 99 9.28 -2.57 -13.28
C LYS A 99 9.39 -1.15 -13.82
N THR A 100 8.31 -0.61 -14.37
CA THR A 100 8.28 0.76 -14.92
C THR A 100 7.76 1.78 -13.92
N ALA A 101 7.28 1.36 -12.76
CA ALA A 101 6.74 2.25 -11.74
C ALA A 101 7.85 3.06 -11.04
N ARG A 102 7.59 4.34 -10.79
CA ARG A 102 8.48 5.21 -9.99
C ARG A 102 8.43 4.90 -8.50
N ALA A 103 7.33 4.33 -8.01
CA ALA A 103 7.21 3.78 -6.67
C ALA A 103 6.14 2.68 -6.63
N VAL A 104 6.31 1.73 -5.71
CA VAL A 104 5.38 0.62 -5.51
C VAL A 104 4.84 0.68 -4.09
N VAL A 105 3.53 0.83 -3.95
CA VAL A 105 2.84 0.78 -2.66
C VAL A 105 2.19 -0.58 -2.50
N ILE A 106 2.44 -1.23 -1.37
CA ILE A 106 1.91 -2.54 -1.06
C ILE A 106 1.11 -2.44 0.23
N VAL A 107 -0.18 -2.76 0.15
CA VAL A 107 -1.09 -2.74 1.30
C VAL A 107 -1.52 -4.15 1.63
N GLY A 108 -1.11 -4.65 2.80
CA GLY A 108 -1.51 -5.97 3.28
C GLY A 108 -2.80 -5.93 4.10
N TYR A 109 -3.68 -6.90 3.88
CA TYR A 109 -4.95 -7.08 4.59
C TYR A 109 -5.06 -8.48 5.18
N THR A 110 -5.93 -8.62 6.18
CA THR A 110 -6.25 -9.88 6.85
C THR A 110 -7.71 -10.30 6.60
N GLY A 111 -8.09 -11.48 7.11
CA GLY A 111 -9.51 -11.74 7.35
C GLY A 111 -10.03 -10.86 8.49
N ASN A 112 -11.34 -10.80 8.69
CA ASN A 112 -12.00 -9.93 9.67
C ASN A 112 -12.69 -10.69 10.82
N LEU A 113 -12.43 -11.99 10.99
CA LEU A 113 -13.03 -12.78 12.08
C LEU A 113 -12.24 -12.75 13.40
N THR A 114 -10.96 -12.37 13.38
CA THR A 114 -10.15 -12.27 14.59
C THR A 114 -10.01 -10.82 15.02
N PHE A 115 -10.33 -10.56 16.28
CA PHE A 115 -10.36 -9.21 16.88
C PHE A 115 -9.03 -8.79 17.51
N ASN A 116 -7.99 -9.63 17.46
CA ASN A 116 -6.66 -9.23 17.93
C ASN A 116 -5.99 -8.30 16.91
N LYS A 117 -6.11 -6.99 17.15
CA LYS A 117 -5.59 -5.95 16.27
C LYS A 117 -4.08 -6.02 16.06
N GLU A 118 -3.32 -6.38 17.09
CA GLU A 118 -1.85 -6.49 16.99
C GLU A 118 -1.45 -7.65 16.08
N ALA A 119 -2.01 -8.84 16.31
CA ALA A 119 -1.77 -10.01 15.48
C ALA A 119 -2.18 -9.78 14.02
N GLN A 120 -3.30 -9.08 13.80
CA GLN A 120 -3.79 -8.75 12.46
C GLN A 120 -2.90 -7.72 11.76
N THR A 121 -2.40 -6.73 12.50
CA THR A 121 -1.45 -5.74 11.97
C THR A 121 -0.14 -6.41 11.57
N GLU A 122 0.38 -7.31 12.40
CA GLU A 122 1.59 -8.06 12.11
C GLU A 122 1.40 -9.01 10.92
N LEU A 123 0.27 -9.71 10.83
CA LEU A 123 -0.03 -10.57 9.68
C LEU A 123 -0.16 -9.77 8.37
N ALA A 124 -0.86 -8.63 8.40
CA ALA A 124 -0.92 -7.71 7.27
C ALA A 124 0.48 -7.22 6.85
N ARG A 125 1.33 -6.86 7.82
CA ARG A 125 2.73 -6.47 7.56
C ARG A 125 3.50 -7.59 6.88
N ARG A 126 3.39 -8.82 7.37
CA ARG A 126 4.06 -9.99 6.78
C ARG A 126 3.62 -10.25 5.35
N ARG A 127 2.33 -10.14 5.05
CA ARG A 127 1.79 -10.30 3.68
C ARG A 127 2.31 -9.25 2.71
N ALA A 128 2.36 -7.99 3.15
CA ALA A 128 2.96 -6.92 2.37
C ALA A 128 4.46 -7.18 2.14
N ALA A 129 5.19 -7.61 3.17
CA ALA A 129 6.61 -7.92 3.08
C ALA A 129 6.92 -9.11 2.15
N VAL A 130 6.15 -10.20 2.22
CA VAL A 130 6.28 -11.34 1.30
C VAL A 130 6.06 -10.88 -0.14
N THR A 131 5.00 -10.11 -0.39
CA THR A 131 4.74 -9.56 -1.73
C THR A 131 5.91 -8.72 -2.25
N MET A 132 6.50 -7.89 -1.38
CA MET A 132 7.68 -7.09 -1.72
C MET A 132 8.87 -7.96 -2.10
N VAL A 133 9.19 -8.97 -1.28
CA VAL A 133 10.31 -9.88 -1.52
C VAL A 133 10.16 -10.62 -2.85
N GLU A 134 8.95 -11.10 -3.15
CA GLU A 134 8.66 -11.79 -4.40
C GLU A 134 8.77 -10.84 -5.62
N LEU A 135 8.27 -9.60 -5.51
CA LEU A 135 8.46 -8.59 -6.57
C LEU A 135 9.94 -8.23 -6.77
N GLN A 136 10.71 -8.12 -5.69
CA GLN A 136 12.15 -7.89 -5.74
C GLN A 136 12.88 -9.07 -6.41
N ALA A 137 12.52 -10.31 -6.05
CA ALA A 137 13.04 -11.52 -6.68
C ALA A 137 12.72 -11.57 -8.19
N ALA A 138 11.55 -11.06 -8.60
CA ALA A 138 11.16 -10.90 -10.00
C ALA A 138 11.84 -9.70 -10.71
N GLY A 139 12.71 -8.96 -10.02
CA GLY A 139 13.55 -7.90 -10.57
C GLY A 139 12.96 -6.49 -10.51
N VAL A 140 11.91 -6.25 -9.70
CA VAL A 140 11.38 -4.90 -9.46
C VAL A 140 12.32 -4.13 -8.52
N LYS A 141 12.79 -2.96 -8.95
CA LYS A 141 13.81 -2.16 -8.23
C LYS A 141 13.27 -0.86 -7.62
N GLY A 142 12.04 -0.48 -7.92
CA GLY A 142 11.45 0.78 -7.47
C GLY A 142 11.39 0.88 -5.93
N PRO A 143 11.35 2.09 -5.37
CA PRO A 143 11.14 2.26 -3.93
C PRO A 143 9.81 1.63 -3.52
N PHE A 144 9.85 0.77 -2.50
CA PHE A 144 8.69 0.10 -1.95
C PHE A 144 8.18 0.83 -0.70
N SER A 145 6.88 0.91 -0.55
CA SER A 145 6.23 1.41 0.66
C SER A 145 5.19 0.40 1.13
N LEU A 146 5.41 -0.15 2.32
CA LEU A 146 4.54 -1.16 2.92
C LEU A 146 3.56 -0.51 3.89
N HIS A 147 2.29 -0.87 3.77
CA HIS A 147 1.23 -0.37 4.64
C HIS A 147 0.40 -1.52 5.18
N MET A 148 0.00 -1.41 6.45
CA MET A 148 -0.86 -2.40 7.10
C MET A 148 -2.31 -1.92 7.05
N GLY A 149 -3.10 -2.53 6.18
CA GLY A 149 -4.56 -2.35 6.19
C GLY A 149 -5.24 -3.15 7.31
N GLY A 150 -4.63 -4.25 7.76
CA GLY A 150 -5.20 -5.11 8.80
C GLY A 150 -6.56 -5.70 8.37
N ALA A 151 -7.49 -5.78 9.32
CA ALA A 151 -8.88 -6.19 9.05
C ALA A 151 -9.76 -5.00 8.60
N ASP A 152 -9.23 -3.78 8.61
CA ASP A 152 -9.99 -2.60 8.20
C ASP A 152 -10.23 -2.66 6.69
N ASN A 153 -11.41 -2.24 6.24
CA ASN A 153 -11.81 -2.26 4.82
C ASN A 153 -11.91 -3.69 4.27
N ALA A 154 -12.60 -4.54 5.04
CA ALA A 154 -13.08 -5.81 4.56
C ALA A 154 -13.91 -5.62 3.28
N VAL A 155 -13.68 -6.49 2.30
CA VAL A 155 -14.46 -6.57 1.06
C VAL A 155 -15.73 -7.40 1.28
N SER A 156 -15.72 -8.27 2.28
CA SER A 156 -16.86 -9.07 2.70
C SER A 156 -16.98 -9.14 4.22
N ASP A 157 -18.20 -9.08 4.72
CA ASP A 157 -18.52 -9.28 6.13
C ASP A 157 -18.93 -10.74 6.43
N GLY A 158 -18.93 -11.60 5.41
CA GLY A 158 -19.33 -13.00 5.54
C GLY A 158 -18.32 -13.84 6.32
N THR A 159 -18.80 -14.82 7.07
CA THR A 159 -17.97 -15.63 7.99
C THR A 159 -17.41 -16.91 7.38
N SER A 160 -17.85 -17.30 6.18
CA SER A 160 -17.39 -18.50 5.51
C SER A 160 -15.92 -18.38 5.07
N VAL A 161 -15.24 -19.51 4.88
CA VAL A 161 -13.84 -19.50 4.39
C VAL A 161 -13.72 -18.76 3.06
N ALA A 162 -14.66 -18.96 2.14
CA ALA A 162 -14.67 -18.32 0.83
C ALA A 162 -14.82 -16.79 0.93
N GLU A 163 -15.68 -16.30 1.85
CA GLU A 163 -15.84 -14.87 2.09
C GLU A 163 -14.61 -14.27 2.75
N GLN A 164 -14.03 -14.97 3.73
CA GLN A 164 -12.79 -14.55 4.38
C GLN A 164 -11.60 -14.50 3.42
N ASP A 165 -11.56 -15.39 2.44
CA ASP A 165 -10.50 -15.41 1.45
C ASP A 165 -10.53 -14.16 0.55
N LYS A 166 -11.68 -13.54 0.32
CA LYS A 166 -11.77 -12.23 -0.37
C LYS A 166 -11.09 -11.11 0.41
N ASN A 167 -11.08 -11.20 1.74
CA ASN A 167 -10.46 -10.21 2.61
C ASN A 167 -8.94 -10.40 2.72
N ARG A 168 -8.47 -11.66 2.75
CA ARG A 168 -7.07 -12.06 2.94
C ARG A 168 -6.21 -11.76 1.71
N ARG A 169 -5.94 -10.48 1.49
CA ARG A 169 -5.29 -10.01 0.27
C ARG A 169 -4.18 -9.02 0.50
N THR A 170 -3.39 -8.79 -0.54
CA THR A 170 -2.53 -7.63 -0.69
C THR A 170 -2.96 -6.89 -1.96
N ILE A 171 -2.99 -5.56 -1.88
CA ILE A 171 -3.19 -4.69 -3.04
C ILE A 171 -1.85 -4.03 -3.37
N ILE A 172 -1.52 -4.00 -4.65
CA ILE A 172 -0.33 -3.31 -5.19
C ILE A 172 -0.82 -2.09 -5.95
N ILE A 173 -0.24 -0.94 -5.65
CA ILE A 173 -0.51 0.33 -6.33
C ILE A 173 0.80 0.81 -6.95
N LEU A 174 0.77 1.09 -8.25
CA LEU A 174 1.90 1.61 -8.99
C LEU A 174 1.76 3.13 -9.16
N VAL A 175 2.83 3.83 -8.81
CA VAL A 175 2.98 5.26 -9.09
C VAL A 175 3.73 5.40 -10.40
N PRO A 176 3.14 6.04 -11.43
CA PRO A 176 3.79 6.25 -12.73
C PRO A 176 4.92 7.28 -12.64
#